data_AF-A0A7S0DD03-F1
#
_entry.id   AF-A0A7S0DD03-F1
#
_cell.length_a   1.000
_cell.length_b   1.000
_cell.length_c   1.000
_cell.angle_alpha   90.00
_cell.angle_beta   90.00
_cell.angle_gamma   90.00
#
_symmetry.space_group_name_H-M   'P 1'
#
loop_
_entity.id
_entity.type
_entity.pdbx_description
1 polymer ?
#
loop_
_entity_poly.entity_id
_entity_poly.type
_entity_poly.pdbx_seq_one_letter_code
_entity_poly.pdbx_strand_id
1 'polypeptide(L)'
;RRRARRVSMLANLFGARRDRFTLANLRRLTDVLRVTPASGFSRHTASQVVETFREIAELMIYGDQHDPSFFDAFIEQRVMAHFTKFISPPDGGRPDRDIALQLLQTLAIVVQNVREETSLFFLFSEGHVPRRLVEANLDFDDEEVLGRYVSLLKTTSMRLNARTVQMFFFTGTETRGGKAAGEQSDAVAAAFPLFAAGARFLSHHESMVRAASRTITLNCLAVTDARVRQFLCSPKPWGKCVPRAVEAAGATVAALTEATLFAEPDAPGARERANLVAELGDLLSFVDDAAGLPDVQLSGEAAGSLAERVEAELWSGIVAPTLLGSIAPGPERFSTPGDDSRAPRSLADSRDSRDSRDSRD
;
A
#
# COMPACT_ATOMS: atom_id res chain seq x y z
N ARG A 1 10.63 -1.64 -29.10
CA ARG A 1 9.96 -2.95 -28.84
C ARG A 1 8.82 -2.88 -27.81
N ARG A 2 8.94 -2.18 -26.66
CA ARG A 2 7.81 -1.96 -25.71
C ARG A 2 6.64 -1.14 -26.31
N ARG A 3 6.92 -0.16 -27.17
CA ARG A 3 5.91 0.63 -27.91
C ARG A 3 5.08 -0.22 -28.88
N ALA A 4 5.71 -1.15 -29.61
CA ALA A 4 5.05 -2.02 -30.60
C ALA A 4 4.16 -3.11 -29.96
N ARG A 5 4.55 -3.66 -28.79
CA ARG A 5 3.69 -4.58 -28.03
C ARG A 5 2.45 -3.90 -27.44
N ARG A 6 2.55 -2.63 -27.01
CA ARG A 6 1.37 -1.82 -26.62
C ARG A 6 0.43 -1.58 -27.80
N VAL A 7 0.97 -1.28 -28.98
CA VAL A 7 0.19 -1.09 -30.21
C VAL A 7 -0.58 -2.36 -30.60
N SER A 8 0.01 -3.54 -30.46
CA SER A 8 -0.66 -4.82 -30.79
C SER A 8 -1.77 -5.22 -29.80
N MET A 9 -1.62 -4.94 -28.51
CA MET A 9 -2.65 -5.23 -27.50
C MET A 9 -3.82 -4.23 -27.61
N LEU A 10 -3.53 -2.96 -27.92
CA LEU A 10 -4.53 -1.93 -28.10
C LEU A 10 -5.23 -2.02 -29.47
N ALA A 11 -4.54 -2.44 -30.55
CA ALA A 11 -5.14 -2.62 -31.88
C ALA A 11 -6.28 -3.66 -31.91
N ASN A 12 -6.21 -4.70 -31.09
CA ASN A 12 -7.30 -5.68 -30.94
C ASN A 12 -8.49 -5.14 -30.11
N LEU A 13 -8.35 -3.96 -29.48
CA LEU A 13 -9.41 -3.26 -28.74
C LEU A 13 -10.26 -2.34 -29.65
N PHE A 14 -9.70 -1.92 -30.79
CA PHE A 14 -10.20 -0.80 -31.60
C PHE A 14 -10.98 -1.24 -32.86
N GLY A 15 -11.90 -2.20 -32.72
CA GLY A 15 -12.86 -2.54 -33.77
C GLY A 15 -13.64 -1.30 -34.23
N ALA A 16 -13.56 -1.01 -35.53
CA ALA A 16 -13.94 0.27 -36.15
C ALA A 16 -15.44 0.63 -36.03
N ARG A 17 -15.75 1.67 -35.25
CA ARG A 17 -16.92 2.55 -35.48
C ARG A 17 -16.51 4.01 -35.35
N ARG A 18 -16.65 4.77 -36.42
CA ARG A 18 -16.28 6.20 -36.52
C ARG A 18 -17.05 7.10 -35.54
N ASP A 19 -18.22 6.68 -35.05
CA ASP A 19 -19.06 7.46 -34.13
C ASP A 19 -18.64 7.35 -32.64
N ARG A 20 -17.70 6.46 -32.32
CA ARG A 20 -17.29 6.18 -30.93
C ARG A 20 -16.43 7.30 -30.33
N PHE A 21 -15.55 7.90 -31.14
CA PHE A 21 -14.57 8.89 -30.69
C PHE A 21 -15.09 10.32 -30.88
N THR A 22 -16.13 10.68 -30.14
CA THR A 22 -16.73 12.03 -30.18
C THR A 22 -16.94 12.60 -28.78
N LEU A 23 -16.86 13.92 -28.64
CA LEU A 23 -17.16 14.60 -27.37
C LEU A 23 -18.62 14.40 -26.93
N ALA A 24 -19.53 14.26 -27.89
CA ALA A 24 -20.93 13.93 -27.62
C ALA A 24 -21.08 12.53 -26.99
N ASN A 25 -20.28 11.56 -27.45
CA ASN A 25 -20.26 10.24 -26.82
C ASN A 25 -19.73 10.31 -25.39
N LEU A 26 -18.65 11.07 -25.14
CA LEU A 26 -18.15 11.27 -23.77
C LEU A 26 -19.24 11.83 -22.85
N ARG A 27 -19.98 12.86 -23.30
CA ARG A 27 -21.11 13.43 -22.55
C ARG A 27 -22.18 12.40 -22.23
N ARG A 28 -22.59 11.62 -23.23
CA ARG A 28 -23.56 10.54 -23.03
C ARG A 28 -23.07 9.50 -22.02
N LEU A 29 -21.82 9.07 -22.10
CA LEU A 29 -21.24 8.09 -21.18
C LEU A 29 -21.18 8.65 -19.75
N THR A 30 -20.81 9.92 -19.58
CA THR A 30 -20.84 10.58 -18.28
C THR A 30 -22.25 10.68 -17.72
N ASP A 31 -23.24 10.98 -18.55
CA ASP A 31 -24.64 11.03 -18.15
C ASP A 31 -25.14 9.67 -17.62
N VAL A 32 -24.71 8.56 -18.23
CA VAL A 32 -24.99 7.20 -17.74
C VAL A 32 -24.42 7.02 -16.33
N LEU A 33 -23.17 7.40 -16.07
CA LEU A 33 -22.55 7.28 -14.75
C LEU A 33 -23.20 8.20 -13.69
N ARG A 34 -23.66 9.39 -14.13
CA ARG A 34 -24.34 10.34 -13.26
C ARG A 34 -25.67 9.77 -12.75
N VAL A 35 -26.49 9.24 -13.64
CA VAL A 35 -27.85 8.77 -13.35
C VAL A 35 -27.86 7.40 -12.67
N THR A 36 -26.93 6.50 -13.03
CA THR A 36 -26.88 5.16 -12.44
C THR A 36 -26.53 5.21 -10.94
N PRO A 37 -27.29 4.57 -10.05
CA PRO A 37 -26.96 4.51 -8.62
C PRO A 37 -25.67 3.73 -8.38
N ALA A 38 -24.98 4.03 -7.27
CA ALA A 38 -23.71 3.39 -6.91
C ALA A 38 -23.89 2.05 -6.18
N SER A 39 -25.12 1.65 -5.91
CA SER A 39 -25.48 0.42 -5.20
C SER A 39 -26.81 -0.13 -5.71
N GLY A 40 -27.12 -1.39 -5.36
CA GLY A 40 -28.34 -2.07 -5.83
C GLY A 40 -28.30 -2.47 -7.31
N PHE A 41 -27.13 -2.88 -7.81
CA PHE A 41 -26.98 -3.26 -9.22
C PHE A 41 -27.74 -4.53 -9.58
N SER A 42 -28.43 -4.50 -10.73
CA SER A 42 -28.73 -5.71 -11.48
C SER A 42 -27.51 -6.10 -12.32
N ARG A 43 -27.39 -7.39 -12.70
CA ARG A 43 -26.30 -7.88 -13.58
C ARG A 43 -26.15 -7.06 -14.86
N HIS A 44 -27.27 -6.66 -15.47
CA HIS A 44 -27.29 -5.82 -16.66
C HIS A 44 -26.71 -4.42 -16.39
N THR A 45 -27.10 -3.80 -15.28
CA THR A 45 -26.63 -2.45 -14.92
C THR A 45 -25.14 -2.45 -14.58
N ALA A 46 -24.65 -3.47 -13.87
CA ALA A 46 -23.22 -3.63 -13.60
C ALA A 46 -22.41 -3.76 -14.90
N SER A 47 -22.86 -4.62 -15.84
CA SER A 47 -22.21 -4.78 -17.14
C SER A 47 -22.20 -3.48 -17.97
N GLN A 48 -23.30 -2.72 -17.96
CA GLN A 48 -23.37 -1.44 -18.65
C GLN A 48 -22.38 -0.42 -18.06
N VAL A 49 -22.25 -0.35 -16.72
CA VAL A 49 -21.31 0.55 -16.04
C VAL A 49 -19.86 0.16 -16.35
N VAL A 50 -19.55 -1.14 -16.32
CA VAL A 50 -18.23 -1.68 -16.68
C VAL A 50 -17.84 -1.28 -18.11
N GLU A 51 -18.74 -1.48 -19.09
CA GLU A 51 -18.48 -1.06 -20.47
C GLU A 51 -18.36 0.46 -20.60
N THR A 52 -19.14 1.22 -19.84
CA THR A 52 -19.06 2.69 -19.82
C THR A 52 -17.67 3.15 -19.35
N PHE A 53 -17.11 2.55 -18.30
CA PHE A 53 -15.74 2.86 -17.86
C PHE A 53 -14.71 2.55 -18.93
N ARG A 54 -14.84 1.39 -19.59
CA ARG A 54 -13.93 0.96 -20.65
C ARG A 54 -13.97 1.93 -21.84
N GLU A 55 -15.16 2.32 -22.29
CA GLU A 55 -15.33 3.29 -23.37
C GLU A 55 -14.72 4.66 -23.03
N ILE A 56 -14.89 5.14 -21.80
CA ILE A 56 -14.27 6.40 -21.36
C ILE A 56 -12.74 6.27 -21.35
N ALA A 57 -12.17 5.18 -20.85
CA ALA A 57 -10.72 4.97 -20.91
C ALA A 57 -10.20 4.98 -22.35
N GLU A 58 -10.92 4.37 -23.28
CA GLU A 58 -10.55 4.37 -24.69
C GLU A 58 -10.61 5.78 -25.31
N LEU A 59 -11.62 6.57 -24.97
CA LEU A 59 -11.70 7.99 -25.35
C LEU A 59 -10.50 8.79 -24.79
N MET A 60 -10.07 8.51 -23.56
CA MET A 60 -8.91 9.16 -22.95
C MET A 60 -7.59 8.77 -23.61
N ILE A 61 -7.43 7.50 -23.98
CA ILE A 61 -6.27 7.05 -24.77
C ILE A 61 -6.26 7.72 -26.14
N TYR A 62 -7.41 7.83 -26.79
CA TYR A 62 -7.55 8.47 -28.09
C TYR A 62 -7.24 9.96 -28.03
N GLY A 63 -7.84 10.67 -27.06
CA GLY A 63 -7.67 12.10 -26.83
C GLY A 63 -6.21 12.49 -26.60
N ASP A 64 -5.48 11.75 -25.77
CA ASP A 64 -4.04 11.99 -25.52
C ASP A 64 -3.19 11.93 -26.81
N GLN A 65 -3.61 11.14 -27.79
CA GLN A 65 -2.84 10.93 -29.03
C GLN A 65 -3.27 11.85 -30.18
N HIS A 66 -4.53 12.28 -30.22
CA HIS A 66 -5.12 12.91 -31.40
C HIS A 66 -5.79 14.27 -31.13
N ASP A 67 -6.40 14.45 -29.95
CA ASP A 67 -7.25 15.62 -29.68
C ASP A 67 -7.32 15.93 -28.16
N PRO A 68 -6.60 16.95 -27.68
CA PRO A 68 -6.60 17.37 -26.28
C PRO A 68 -7.98 17.77 -25.74
N SER A 69 -8.94 18.17 -26.59
CA SER A 69 -10.26 18.63 -26.17
C SER A 69 -11.08 17.56 -25.43
N PHE A 70 -10.76 16.27 -25.65
CA PHE A 70 -11.34 15.18 -24.87
C PHE A 70 -10.97 15.26 -23.39
N PHE A 71 -9.73 15.66 -23.08
CA PHE A 71 -9.31 15.84 -21.70
C PHE A 71 -10.02 17.03 -21.06
N ASP A 72 -10.14 18.15 -21.77
CA ASP A 72 -10.87 19.33 -21.28
C ASP A 72 -12.33 18.96 -20.98
N ALA A 73 -12.99 18.26 -21.90
CA ALA A 73 -14.36 17.78 -21.72
C ALA A 73 -14.48 16.77 -20.56
N PHE A 74 -13.47 15.94 -20.30
CA PHE A 74 -13.43 15.01 -19.17
C PHE A 74 -13.41 15.76 -17.83
N ILE A 75 -12.62 16.83 -17.75
CA ILE A 75 -12.53 17.70 -16.57
C ILE A 75 -13.82 18.51 -16.39
N GLU A 76 -14.32 19.17 -17.44
CA GLU A 76 -15.56 19.96 -17.41
C GLU A 76 -16.76 19.14 -16.90
N GLN A 77 -16.83 17.87 -17.31
CA GLN A 77 -17.91 16.96 -16.93
C GLN A 77 -17.68 16.25 -15.59
N ARG A 78 -16.56 16.52 -14.89
CA ARG A 78 -16.20 15.93 -13.59
C ARG A 78 -16.26 14.39 -13.62
N VAL A 79 -15.80 13.78 -14.71
CA VAL A 79 -15.85 12.33 -14.90
C VAL A 79 -15.14 11.59 -13.77
N MET A 80 -14.06 12.17 -13.25
CA MET A 80 -13.32 11.60 -12.12
C MET A 80 -14.16 11.53 -10.83
N ALA A 81 -14.96 12.55 -10.53
CA ALA A 81 -15.88 12.52 -9.40
C ALA A 81 -16.90 11.39 -9.55
N HIS A 82 -17.44 11.21 -10.78
CA HIS A 82 -18.35 10.12 -11.09
C HIS A 82 -17.69 8.75 -10.93
N PHE A 83 -16.42 8.58 -11.29
CA PHE A 83 -15.67 7.35 -11.00
C PHE A 83 -15.58 7.11 -9.49
N THR A 84 -15.20 8.12 -8.70
CA THR A 84 -15.04 7.91 -7.25
C THR A 84 -16.34 7.57 -6.51
N LYS A 85 -17.51 7.94 -7.06
CA LYS A 85 -18.82 7.51 -6.57
C LYS A 85 -18.98 5.98 -6.62
N PHE A 86 -18.40 5.30 -7.62
CA PHE A 86 -18.50 3.85 -7.76
C PHE A 86 -17.41 3.08 -7.02
N ILE A 87 -16.21 3.66 -6.81
CA ILE A 87 -15.15 3.01 -6.01
C ILE A 87 -15.35 3.18 -4.50
N SER A 88 -16.00 4.27 -4.11
CA SER A 88 -16.37 4.58 -2.72
C SER A 88 -17.84 5.00 -2.71
N PRO A 89 -18.76 4.02 -2.70
CA PRO A 89 -20.19 4.25 -2.63
C PRO A 89 -20.59 5.20 -1.48
N PRO A 90 -21.55 6.12 -1.69
CA PRO A 90 -21.98 7.08 -0.65
C PRO A 90 -22.59 6.44 0.60
N ASP A 91 -23.09 5.21 0.50
CA ASP A 91 -23.61 4.42 1.63
C ASP A 91 -22.50 3.83 2.51
N GLY A 92 -21.22 4.04 2.16
CA GLY A 92 -20.06 3.49 2.87
C GLY A 92 -19.85 1.99 2.63
N GLY A 93 -20.67 1.38 1.76
CA GLY A 93 -20.57 -0.02 1.38
C GLY A 93 -19.32 -0.32 0.56
N ARG A 94 -19.04 -1.61 0.36
CA ARG A 94 -18.04 -2.07 -0.60
C ARG A 94 -18.59 -1.93 -2.03
N PRO A 95 -17.76 -1.54 -3.00
CA PRO A 95 -18.16 -1.57 -4.40
C PRO A 95 -18.40 -3.01 -4.87
N ASP A 96 -19.24 -3.17 -5.89
CA ASP A 96 -19.38 -4.45 -6.59
C ASP A 96 -18.02 -4.86 -7.18
N ARG A 97 -17.71 -6.17 -7.13
CA ARG A 97 -16.40 -6.71 -7.51
C ARG A 97 -16.03 -6.36 -8.96
N ASP A 98 -16.93 -6.56 -9.91
CA ASP A 98 -16.63 -6.38 -11.33
C ASP A 98 -16.48 -4.89 -11.67
N ILE A 99 -17.30 -4.05 -11.03
CA ILE A 99 -17.18 -2.58 -11.09
C ILE A 99 -15.83 -2.15 -10.51
N ALA A 100 -15.44 -2.67 -9.34
CA ALA A 100 -14.17 -2.33 -8.69
C ALA A 100 -12.98 -2.68 -9.58
N LEU A 101 -12.92 -3.90 -10.12
CA LEU A 101 -11.84 -4.34 -10.99
C LEU A 101 -11.69 -3.47 -12.24
N GLN A 102 -12.79 -3.26 -12.97
CA GLN A 102 -12.77 -2.45 -14.18
C GLN A 102 -12.40 -1.00 -13.86
N LEU A 103 -12.96 -0.45 -12.79
CA LEU A 103 -12.75 0.94 -12.43
C LEU A 103 -11.32 1.21 -11.98
N LEU A 104 -10.74 0.35 -11.14
CA LEU A 104 -9.33 0.43 -10.72
C LEU A 104 -8.40 0.41 -11.94
N GLN A 105 -8.66 -0.46 -12.91
CA GLN A 105 -7.90 -0.51 -14.16
C GLN A 105 -8.09 0.75 -15.01
N THR A 106 -9.33 1.23 -15.15
CA THR A 106 -9.69 2.43 -15.90
C THR A 106 -8.98 3.65 -15.32
N LEU A 107 -9.01 3.82 -14.00
CA LEU A 107 -8.33 4.88 -13.27
C LEU A 107 -6.82 4.83 -13.48
N ALA A 108 -6.22 3.63 -13.42
CA ALA A 108 -4.79 3.48 -13.67
C ALA A 108 -4.42 3.91 -15.09
N ILE A 109 -5.22 3.55 -16.09
CA ILE A 109 -5.03 3.96 -17.48
C ILE A 109 -5.13 5.47 -17.63
N VAL A 110 -6.17 6.10 -17.05
CA VAL A 110 -6.35 7.56 -17.11
C VAL A 110 -5.14 8.27 -16.49
N VAL A 111 -4.73 7.91 -15.28
CA VAL A 111 -3.57 8.51 -14.59
C VAL A 111 -2.25 8.26 -15.34
N GLN A 112 -2.11 7.10 -15.97
CA GLN A 112 -0.94 6.78 -16.79
C GLN A 112 -0.91 7.58 -18.10
N ASN A 113 -2.05 7.94 -18.67
CA ASN A 113 -2.11 8.67 -19.93
C ASN A 113 -1.96 10.18 -19.77
N VAL A 114 -2.30 10.75 -18.61
CA VAL A 114 -2.07 12.18 -18.37
C VAL A 114 -0.56 12.47 -18.33
N ARG A 115 -0.09 13.30 -19.27
CA ARG A 115 1.34 13.66 -19.44
C ARG A 115 1.72 14.96 -18.75
N GLU A 116 0.86 15.97 -18.88
CA GLU A 116 1.13 17.30 -18.35
C GLU A 116 0.87 17.36 -16.86
N GLU A 117 1.77 18.01 -16.12
CA GLU A 117 1.65 18.20 -14.67
C GLU A 117 0.37 18.97 -14.31
N THR A 118 0.03 20.00 -15.09
CA THR A 118 -1.19 20.79 -14.90
C THR A 118 -2.46 19.96 -15.11
N SER A 119 -2.48 19.06 -16.09
CA SER A 119 -3.59 18.12 -16.30
C SER A 119 -3.74 17.16 -15.12
N LEU A 120 -2.63 16.71 -14.54
CA LEU A 120 -2.62 15.88 -13.34
C LEU A 120 -3.22 16.62 -12.14
N PHE A 121 -2.91 17.92 -12.02
CA PHE A 121 -3.54 18.79 -11.02
C PHE A 121 -5.05 18.85 -11.20
N PHE A 122 -5.54 19.08 -12.42
CA PHE A 122 -6.99 19.12 -12.67
C PHE A 122 -7.68 17.79 -12.36
N LEU A 123 -7.06 16.66 -12.68
CA LEU A 123 -7.61 15.33 -12.43
C LEU A 123 -7.88 15.07 -10.93
N PHE A 124 -7.01 15.58 -10.07
CA PHE A 124 -7.04 15.38 -8.62
C PHE A 124 -7.48 16.62 -7.83
N SER A 125 -7.83 17.72 -8.53
CA SER A 125 -8.17 19.02 -7.93
C SER A 125 -9.43 18.97 -7.07
N GLU A 126 -10.32 18.02 -7.34
CA GLU A 126 -11.48 17.77 -6.50
C GLU A 126 -11.03 17.12 -5.18
N GLY A 127 -11.03 17.87 -4.08
CA GLY A 127 -10.40 17.45 -2.81
C GLY A 127 -10.86 16.11 -2.22
N HIS A 128 -12.01 15.57 -2.65
CA HIS A 128 -12.46 14.23 -2.22
C HIS A 128 -11.91 13.10 -3.09
N VAL A 129 -11.49 13.38 -4.33
CA VAL A 129 -11.08 12.36 -5.31
C VAL A 129 -9.83 11.60 -4.85
N PRO A 130 -8.70 12.24 -4.50
CA PRO A 130 -7.50 11.54 -4.05
C PRO A 130 -7.76 10.66 -2.84
N ARG A 131 -8.55 11.17 -1.89
CA ARG A 131 -8.88 10.46 -0.66
C ARG A 131 -9.75 9.23 -0.91
N ARG A 132 -10.86 9.38 -1.67
CA ARG A 132 -11.74 8.25 -2.03
C ARG A 132 -11.04 7.19 -2.87
N LEU A 133 -10.10 7.60 -3.72
CA LEU A 133 -9.32 6.67 -4.53
C LEU A 133 -8.45 5.76 -3.68
N VAL A 134 -7.76 6.34 -2.70
CA VAL A 134 -6.77 5.63 -1.89
C VAL A 134 -7.42 4.89 -0.72
N GLU A 135 -8.38 5.51 -0.04
CA GLU A 135 -9.05 4.97 1.16
C GLU A 135 -10.30 4.14 0.82
N ALA A 136 -10.46 3.71 -0.43
CA ALA A 136 -11.59 2.89 -0.87
C ALA A 136 -11.71 1.60 -0.03
N ASN A 137 -12.93 1.29 0.42
CA ASN A 137 -13.25 0.07 1.15
C ASN A 137 -13.34 -1.12 0.20
N LEU A 138 -12.19 -1.65 -0.20
CA LEU A 138 -12.06 -2.77 -1.14
C LEU A 138 -11.88 -4.09 -0.39
N ASP A 139 -12.25 -5.18 -1.06
CA ASP A 139 -12.01 -6.53 -0.57
C ASP A 139 -10.58 -6.96 -0.88
N PHE A 140 -9.69 -6.86 0.10
CA PHE A 140 -8.27 -7.20 -0.10
C PHE A 140 -7.97 -8.69 0.06
N ASP A 141 -8.97 -9.49 0.45
CA ASP A 141 -8.89 -10.96 0.42
C ASP A 141 -9.00 -11.51 -1.01
N ASP A 142 -9.55 -10.71 -1.94
CA ASP A 142 -9.52 -10.99 -3.38
C ASP A 142 -8.19 -10.50 -3.98
N GLU A 143 -7.31 -11.44 -4.30
CA GLU A 143 -5.98 -11.18 -4.88
C GLU A 143 -6.06 -10.36 -6.17
N GLU A 144 -7.11 -10.53 -6.98
CA GLU A 144 -7.28 -9.78 -8.21
C GLU A 144 -7.63 -8.31 -7.91
N VAL A 145 -8.52 -8.07 -6.95
CA VAL A 145 -8.87 -6.70 -6.50
C VAL A 145 -7.64 -6.02 -5.90
N LEU A 146 -6.91 -6.71 -5.02
CA LEU A 146 -5.68 -6.19 -4.42
C LEU A 146 -4.63 -5.87 -5.48
N GLY A 147 -4.40 -6.77 -6.44
CA GLY A 147 -3.45 -6.54 -7.54
C GLY A 147 -3.78 -5.31 -8.39
N ARG A 148 -5.07 -5.06 -8.65
CA ARG A 148 -5.54 -3.88 -9.41
C ARG A 148 -5.40 -2.60 -8.59
N TYR A 149 -5.73 -2.66 -7.30
CA TYR A 149 -5.56 -1.55 -6.38
C TYR A 149 -4.09 -1.14 -6.25
N VAL A 150 -3.19 -2.07 -5.97
CA VAL A 150 -1.77 -1.78 -5.81
C VAL A 150 -1.15 -1.30 -7.14
N SER A 151 -1.61 -1.80 -8.29
CA SER A 151 -1.21 -1.28 -9.61
C SER A 151 -1.62 0.18 -9.84
N LEU A 152 -2.85 0.55 -9.45
CA LEU A 152 -3.34 1.92 -9.49
C LEU A 152 -2.52 2.82 -8.55
N LEU A 153 -2.29 2.39 -7.31
CA LEU A 153 -1.49 3.17 -6.35
C LEU A 153 -0.06 3.35 -6.84
N LYS A 154 0.56 2.31 -7.41
CA LYS A 154 1.89 2.40 -8.01
C LYS A 154 1.91 3.42 -9.13
N THR A 155 0.94 3.36 -10.05
CA THR A 155 0.80 4.32 -11.15
C THR A 155 0.63 5.74 -10.65
N THR A 156 -0.15 5.94 -9.59
CA THR A 156 -0.37 7.24 -8.94
C THR A 156 0.90 7.74 -8.25
N SER A 157 1.60 6.88 -7.51
CA SER A 157 2.84 7.23 -6.79
C SER A 157 3.96 7.69 -7.72
N MET A 158 4.02 7.14 -8.95
CA MET A 158 4.98 7.56 -9.97
C MET A 158 4.73 8.98 -10.51
N ARG A 159 3.60 9.59 -10.17
CA ARG A 159 3.26 10.97 -10.55
C ARG A 159 3.50 11.98 -9.42
N LEU A 160 3.99 11.52 -8.27
CA LEU A 160 4.29 12.41 -7.15
C LEU A 160 5.55 13.22 -7.42
N ASN A 161 5.47 14.51 -7.12
CA ASN A 161 6.58 15.44 -7.07
C ASN A 161 6.28 16.52 -6.01
N ALA A 162 7.17 17.49 -5.85
CA ALA A 162 7.01 18.56 -4.85
C ALA A 162 5.72 19.39 -5.01
N ARG A 163 5.12 19.46 -6.21
CA ARG A 163 3.89 20.21 -6.49
C ARG A 163 2.62 19.36 -6.44
N THR A 164 2.71 18.08 -6.77
CA THR A 164 1.54 17.18 -6.83
C THR A 164 1.29 16.45 -5.51
N VAL A 165 2.30 16.28 -4.66
CA VAL A 165 2.17 15.54 -3.39
C VAL A 165 1.12 16.11 -2.46
N GLN A 166 0.92 17.44 -2.48
CA GLN A 166 -0.08 18.12 -1.67
C GLN A 166 -1.52 17.65 -1.94
N MET A 167 -1.81 17.06 -3.11
CA MET A 167 -3.13 16.49 -3.42
C MET A 167 -3.41 15.20 -2.64
N PHE A 168 -2.35 14.51 -2.20
CA PHE A 168 -2.42 13.22 -1.50
C PHE A 168 -1.96 13.33 -0.04
N PHE A 169 -1.48 14.51 0.38
CA PHE A 169 -1.03 14.80 1.73
C PHE A 169 -1.99 15.77 2.40
N PHE A 170 -2.79 15.26 3.32
CA PHE A 170 -3.84 16.01 4.02
C PHE A 170 -3.29 16.55 5.33
N THR A 171 -3.52 17.83 5.62
CA THR A 171 -3.13 18.48 6.88
C THR A 171 -4.36 18.77 7.74
N GLY A 172 -4.16 19.04 9.03
CA GLY A 172 -5.22 19.11 10.05
C GLY A 172 -6.40 20.06 9.75
N THR A 173 -6.20 21.07 8.91
CA THR A 173 -7.24 22.02 8.47
C THR A 173 -8.24 21.44 7.48
N GLU A 174 -7.88 20.38 6.75
CA GLU A 174 -8.73 19.73 5.74
C GLU A 174 -9.47 18.50 6.30
N THR A 175 -8.94 17.86 7.35
CA THR A 175 -9.55 16.73 8.04
C THR A 175 -10.65 17.13 9.03
N ARG A 176 -10.67 18.38 9.49
CA ARG A 176 -11.73 18.96 10.32
C ARG A 176 -12.20 20.26 9.68
N GLY A 177 -13.40 20.27 9.11
CA GLY A 177 -13.95 21.42 8.39
C GLY A 177 -13.66 22.77 9.04
N GLY A 178 -12.77 23.55 8.41
CA GLY A 178 -12.76 25.01 8.45
C GLY A 178 -12.50 25.69 9.80
N LYS A 179 -11.65 25.14 10.69
CA LYS A 179 -11.11 25.95 11.80
C LYS A 179 -9.59 25.82 11.85
N ALA A 180 -8.92 26.94 11.58
CA ALA A 180 -7.47 27.08 11.68
C ALA A 180 -7.02 26.68 13.09
N ALA A 181 -6.28 25.58 13.18
CA ALA A 181 -5.57 25.18 14.39
C ALA A 181 -4.11 25.63 14.23
N GLY A 182 -3.47 26.02 15.33
CA GLY A 182 -2.07 26.48 15.31
C GLY A 182 -1.10 25.38 14.87
N GLU A 183 0.06 25.78 14.36
CA GLU A 183 1.09 24.96 13.68
C GLU A 183 1.48 23.67 14.42
N GLN A 184 1.36 23.61 15.76
CA GLN A 184 1.67 22.41 16.55
C GLN A 184 0.54 21.38 16.64
N SER A 185 -0.72 21.78 16.41
CA SER A 185 -1.87 20.86 16.34
C SER A 185 -2.04 20.22 14.96
N ASP A 186 -1.52 20.86 13.90
CA ASP A 186 -1.66 20.38 12.52
C ASP A 186 -0.84 19.11 12.23
N ALA A 187 0.30 18.93 12.91
CA ALA A 187 1.10 17.72 12.84
C ALA A 187 0.38 16.48 13.40
N VAL A 188 -0.57 16.65 14.33
CA VAL A 188 -1.32 15.56 14.96
C VAL A 188 -2.41 15.00 14.03
N ALA A 189 -2.85 15.77 13.04
CA ALA A 189 -3.92 15.41 12.11
C ALA A 189 -3.48 15.25 10.64
N ALA A 190 -2.17 15.34 10.38
CA ALA A 190 -1.63 15.10 9.05
C ALA A 190 -1.77 13.62 8.65
N ALA A 191 -2.15 13.38 7.40
CA ALA A 191 -2.33 12.04 6.85
C ALA A 191 -1.78 11.98 5.44
N PHE A 192 -1.03 10.91 5.16
CA PHE A 192 -0.61 10.57 3.81
C PHE A 192 -1.13 9.17 3.44
N PRO A 193 -2.41 9.05 3.03
CA PRO A 193 -3.04 7.75 2.79
C PRO A 193 -2.31 6.92 1.74
N LEU A 194 -1.74 7.55 0.71
CA LEU A 194 -1.02 6.84 -0.35
C LEU A 194 0.24 6.14 0.18
N PHE A 195 1.00 6.82 1.05
CA PHE A 195 2.11 6.20 1.77
C PHE A 195 1.63 5.10 2.71
N ALA A 196 0.57 5.35 3.50
CA ALA A 196 0.05 4.37 4.45
C ALA A 196 -0.43 3.09 3.75
N ALA A 197 -1.06 3.21 2.58
CA ALA A 197 -1.50 2.09 1.77
C ALA A 197 -0.32 1.30 1.18
N GLY A 198 0.75 1.98 0.72
CA GLY A 198 1.99 1.32 0.30
C GLY A 198 2.68 0.58 1.45
N ALA A 199 2.85 1.24 2.59
CA ALA A 199 3.52 0.67 3.76
C ALA A 199 2.76 -0.52 4.36
N ARG A 200 1.43 -0.58 4.19
CA ARG A 200 0.57 -1.67 4.70
C ARG A 200 0.97 -3.05 4.19
N PHE A 201 1.46 -3.15 2.95
CA PHE A 201 1.67 -4.41 2.25
C PHE A 201 3.14 -4.73 1.97
N LEU A 202 4.08 -4.12 2.72
CA LEU A 202 5.53 -4.34 2.55
C LEU A 202 5.97 -5.80 2.76
N SER A 203 5.26 -6.54 3.62
CA SER A 203 5.52 -7.95 3.95
C SER A 203 4.36 -8.86 3.52
N HIS A 204 3.65 -8.50 2.45
CA HIS A 204 2.57 -9.34 1.90
C HIS A 204 3.09 -10.68 1.38
N HIS A 205 2.29 -11.74 1.40
CA HIS A 205 2.74 -13.07 0.97
C HIS A 205 3.06 -13.16 -0.54
N GLU A 206 2.34 -12.40 -1.38
CA GLU A 206 2.63 -12.29 -2.81
C GLU A 206 3.80 -11.34 -3.14
N SER A 207 4.76 -11.82 -3.93
CA SER A 207 5.94 -11.05 -4.33
C SER A 207 5.61 -9.82 -5.19
N MET A 208 4.62 -9.92 -6.09
CA MET A 208 4.20 -8.78 -6.92
C MET A 208 3.62 -7.64 -6.08
N VAL A 209 2.81 -7.97 -5.07
CA VAL A 209 2.24 -7.00 -4.13
C VAL A 209 3.36 -6.35 -3.31
N ARG A 210 4.31 -7.13 -2.77
CA ARG A 210 5.47 -6.57 -2.04
C ARG A 210 6.27 -5.62 -2.91
N ALA A 211 6.66 -6.03 -4.11
CA ALA A 211 7.47 -5.23 -5.03
C ALA A 211 6.78 -3.89 -5.38
N ALA A 212 5.47 -3.93 -5.66
CA ALA A 212 4.73 -2.71 -5.95
C ALA A 212 4.55 -1.82 -4.71
N SER A 213 4.30 -2.41 -3.54
CA SER A 213 4.17 -1.70 -2.26
C SER A 213 5.46 -1.02 -1.81
N ARG A 214 6.60 -1.69 -1.98
CA ARG A 214 7.95 -1.13 -1.80
C ARG A 214 8.17 0.04 -2.76
N THR A 215 7.83 -0.13 -4.04
CA THR A 215 7.91 0.98 -5.03
C THR A 215 7.05 2.18 -4.62
N ILE A 216 5.80 1.97 -4.19
CA ILE A 216 4.90 3.04 -3.75
C ILE A 216 5.51 3.78 -2.55
N THR A 217 5.98 3.02 -1.57
CA THR A 217 6.57 3.56 -0.34
C THR A 217 7.83 4.38 -0.67
N LEU A 218 8.72 3.87 -1.51
CA LEU A 218 9.91 4.59 -1.99
C LEU A 218 9.55 5.84 -2.77
N ASN A 219 8.57 5.79 -3.69
CA ASN A 219 8.13 6.97 -4.43
C ASN A 219 7.58 8.07 -3.50
N CYS A 220 6.83 7.69 -2.47
CA CYS A 220 6.35 8.64 -1.45
C CYS A 220 7.51 9.20 -0.62
N LEU A 221 8.46 8.34 -0.23
CA LEU A 221 9.69 8.74 0.43
C LEU A 221 10.62 9.52 -0.50
N ALA A 222 10.51 9.48 -1.83
CA ALA A 222 11.41 10.21 -2.72
C ALA A 222 11.02 11.69 -2.87
N VAL A 223 9.84 12.08 -2.40
CA VAL A 223 9.32 13.44 -2.58
C VAL A 223 10.13 14.46 -1.78
N THR A 224 10.53 15.55 -2.42
CA THR A 224 11.41 16.58 -1.84
C THR A 224 10.67 17.70 -1.09
N ASP A 225 9.34 17.59 -0.91
CA ASP A 225 8.57 18.54 -0.09
C ASP A 225 8.94 18.38 1.40
N ALA A 226 9.35 19.49 2.04
CA ALA A 226 9.84 19.49 3.41
C ALA A 226 8.78 19.06 4.45
N ARG A 227 7.52 19.45 4.25
CA ARG A 227 6.42 19.10 5.18
C ARG A 227 6.12 17.61 5.11
N VAL A 228 6.05 17.06 3.90
CA VAL A 228 5.85 15.63 3.68
C VAL A 228 7.03 14.84 4.24
N ARG A 229 8.27 15.29 3.99
CA ARG A 229 9.46 14.65 4.55
C ARG A 229 9.43 14.62 6.06
N GLN A 230 9.13 15.76 6.70
CA GLN A 230 9.04 15.87 8.15
C GLN A 230 7.99 14.91 8.72
N PHE A 231 6.83 14.80 8.07
CA PHE A 231 5.81 13.83 8.45
C PHE A 231 6.30 12.39 8.31
N LEU A 232 6.89 12.03 7.16
CA LEU A 232 7.36 10.66 6.89
C LEU A 232 8.49 10.22 7.84
N CYS A 233 9.38 11.14 8.23
CA CYS A 233 10.46 10.90 9.17
C CYS A 233 10.03 10.97 10.65
N SER A 234 8.76 11.30 10.94
CA SER A 234 8.24 11.24 12.30
C SER A 234 8.07 9.77 12.75
N PRO A 235 8.09 9.47 14.06
CA PRO A 235 8.13 8.09 14.55
C PRO A 235 6.99 7.19 14.03
N LYS A 236 5.79 7.74 13.84
CA LYS A 236 4.60 6.95 13.47
C LYS A 236 4.63 6.47 12.01
N PRO A 237 4.88 7.30 10.98
CA PRO A 237 4.99 6.82 9.60
C PRO A 237 6.30 6.08 9.37
N TRP A 238 7.43 6.57 9.91
CA TRP A 238 8.74 5.92 9.78
C TRP A 238 8.71 4.49 10.30
N GLY A 239 8.17 4.27 11.50
CA GLY A 239 8.02 2.95 12.11
C GLY A 239 7.24 1.93 11.26
N LYS A 240 6.51 2.36 10.23
CA LYS A 240 5.75 1.48 9.34
C LYS A 240 6.47 1.12 8.05
N CYS A 241 7.61 1.75 7.72
CA CYS A 241 8.35 1.52 6.49
C CYS A 241 9.68 0.79 6.73
N VAL A 242 10.79 1.53 6.88
CA VAL A 242 12.14 0.96 6.98
C VAL A 242 12.30 0.04 8.19
N PRO A 243 11.92 0.42 9.42
CA PRO A 243 12.09 -0.43 10.59
C PRO A 243 11.36 -1.77 10.43
N ARG A 244 10.16 -1.78 9.85
CA ARG A 244 9.42 -3.02 9.54
C ARG A 244 10.10 -3.88 8.49
N ALA A 245 10.69 -3.27 7.47
CA ALA A 245 11.45 -4.02 6.46
C ALA A 245 12.72 -4.63 7.06
N VAL A 246 13.41 -3.89 7.94
CA VAL A 246 14.58 -4.37 8.67
C VAL A 246 14.21 -5.49 9.66
N GLU A 247 13.11 -5.36 10.40
CA GLU A 247 12.57 -6.42 11.26
C GLU A 247 12.26 -7.69 10.46
N ALA A 248 11.59 -7.55 9.31
CA ALA A 248 11.32 -8.68 8.41
C ALA A 248 12.61 -9.30 7.85
N ALA A 249 13.63 -8.49 7.57
CA ALA A 249 14.92 -8.98 7.12
C ALA A 249 15.63 -9.77 8.22
N GLY A 250 15.63 -9.28 9.47
CA GLY A 250 16.14 -10.00 10.64
C GLY A 250 15.44 -11.33 10.86
N ALA A 251 14.10 -11.37 10.77
CA ALA A 251 13.33 -12.61 10.83
C ALA A 251 13.67 -13.58 9.69
N THR A 252 13.91 -13.06 8.48
CA THR A 252 14.32 -13.87 7.32
C THR A 252 15.72 -14.46 7.51
N VAL A 253 16.66 -13.70 8.10
CA VAL A 253 17.99 -14.20 8.48
C VAL A 253 17.89 -15.32 9.52
N ALA A 254 17.05 -15.16 10.54
CA ALA A 254 16.82 -16.21 11.53
C ALA A 254 16.25 -17.49 10.89
N ALA A 255 15.22 -17.37 10.04
CA ALA A 255 14.64 -18.50 9.32
C ALA A 255 15.65 -19.18 8.39
N LEU A 256 16.48 -18.40 7.69
CA LEU A 256 17.53 -18.95 6.83
C LEU A 256 18.59 -19.70 7.65
N THR A 257 18.97 -19.16 8.81
CA THR A 257 19.92 -19.79 9.74
C THR A 257 19.37 -21.14 10.21
N GLU A 258 18.12 -21.20 10.66
CA GLU A 258 17.46 -22.45 11.07
C GLU A 258 17.39 -23.47 9.92
N ALA A 259 16.97 -23.03 8.73
CA ALA A 259 16.84 -23.89 7.56
C ALA A 259 18.19 -24.40 7.01
N THR A 260 19.31 -23.78 7.38
CA THR A 260 20.67 -24.13 6.90
C THR A 260 21.53 -24.84 7.94
N LEU A 261 21.27 -24.63 9.24
CA LEU A 261 22.07 -25.12 10.38
C LEU A 261 22.42 -26.62 10.32
N PHE A 262 21.58 -27.44 9.68
CA PHE A 262 21.79 -28.88 9.51
C PHE A 262 21.56 -29.38 8.08
N ALA A 263 21.50 -28.47 7.10
CA ALA A 263 21.22 -28.84 5.71
C ALA A 263 22.51 -29.20 4.96
N GLU A 264 22.59 -30.42 4.44
CA GLU A 264 23.63 -30.80 3.47
C GLU A 264 23.38 -30.13 2.09
N PRO A 265 24.41 -30.01 1.22
CA PRO A 265 24.29 -29.38 -0.10
C PRO A 265 23.18 -29.95 -1.01
N ASP A 266 22.78 -31.21 -0.82
CA ASP A 266 21.70 -31.89 -1.55
C ASP A 266 20.44 -32.14 -0.70
N ALA A 267 20.36 -31.56 0.50
CA ALA A 267 19.23 -31.75 1.39
C ALA A 267 17.94 -31.14 0.79
N PRO A 268 16.77 -31.79 0.99
CA PRO A 268 15.48 -31.22 0.61
C PRO A 268 15.30 -29.82 1.22
N GLY A 269 14.44 -29.00 0.59
CA GLY A 269 14.22 -27.61 1.02
C GLY A 269 15.15 -26.57 0.37
N ALA A 270 15.99 -26.95 -0.61
CA ALA A 270 16.83 -26.00 -1.35
C ALA A 270 16.01 -24.84 -1.97
N ARG A 271 14.81 -25.13 -2.46
CA ARG A 271 13.89 -24.11 -3.00
C ARG A 271 13.38 -23.13 -1.93
N GLU A 272 13.09 -23.62 -0.73
CA GLU A 272 12.64 -22.78 0.38
C GLU A 272 13.77 -21.85 0.84
N ARG A 273 14.98 -22.40 1.01
CA ARG A 273 16.19 -21.60 1.28
C ARG A 273 16.44 -20.54 0.21
N ALA A 274 16.31 -20.91 -1.07
CA ALA A 274 16.45 -19.96 -2.17
C ALA A 274 15.39 -18.83 -2.13
N ASN A 275 14.16 -19.14 -1.74
CA ASN A 275 13.11 -18.12 -1.55
C ASN A 275 13.43 -17.17 -0.39
N LEU A 276 13.95 -17.69 0.73
CA LEU A 276 14.38 -16.87 1.87
C LEU A 276 15.54 -15.94 1.49
N VAL A 277 16.52 -16.43 0.73
CA VAL A 277 17.63 -15.62 0.21
C VAL A 277 17.11 -14.51 -0.72
N ALA A 278 16.17 -14.84 -1.62
CA ALA A 278 15.58 -13.84 -2.51
C ALA A 278 14.80 -12.77 -1.73
N GLU A 279 13.99 -13.16 -0.74
CA GLU A 279 13.24 -12.21 0.09
C GLU A 279 14.16 -11.30 0.90
N LEU A 280 15.23 -11.85 1.48
CA LEU A 280 16.24 -11.07 2.18
C LEU A 280 16.90 -10.05 1.25
N GLY A 281 17.28 -10.49 0.03
CA GLY A 281 17.84 -9.60 -0.99
C GLY A 281 16.90 -8.45 -1.35
N ASP A 282 15.62 -8.75 -1.57
CA ASP A 282 14.63 -7.73 -1.92
C ASP A 282 14.34 -6.76 -0.77
N LEU A 283 14.37 -7.23 0.49
CA LEU A 283 14.21 -6.37 1.67
C LEU A 283 15.41 -5.43 1.86
N LEU A 284 16.63 -5.96 1.73
CA LEU A 284 17.84 -5.16 1.85
C LEU A 284 17.96 -4.15 0.70
N SER A 285 17.56 -4.52 -0.52
CA SER A 285 17.48 -3.58 -1.65
C SER A 285 16.52 -2.43 -1.35
N PHE A 286 15.36 -2.70 -0.74
CA PHE A 286 14.42 -1.63 -0.36
C PHE A 286 14.99 -0.70 0.72
N VAL A 287 15.73 -1.26 1.69
CA VAL A 287 16.37 -0.49 2.75
C VAL A 287 17.51 0.38 2.20
N ASP A 288 18.32 -0.17 1.30
CA ASP A 288 19.39 0.53 0.59
C ASP A 288 18.82 1.67 -0.28
N ASP A 289 17.78 1.39 -1.08
CA ASP A 289 17.08 2.39 -1.87
C ASP A 289 16.55 3.54 -1.00
N ALA A 290 16.04 3.23 0.22
CA ALA A 290 15.55 4.24 1.15
C ALA A 290 16.68 5.09 1.77
N ALA A 291 17.85 4.50 2.03
CA ALA A 291 19.04 5.22 2.49
C ALA A 291 19.63 6.13 1.40
N GLY A 292 19.55 5.72 0.14
CA GLY A 292 20.06 6.47 -1.01
C GLY A 292 19.17 7.65 -1.46
N LEU A 293 18.04 7.89 -0.80
CA LEU A 293 17.16 9.01 -1.13
C LEU A 293 17.79 10.36 -0.73
N PRO A 294 17.54 11.44 -1.51
CA PRO A 294 18.13 12.73 -1.22
C PRO A 294 17.64 13.27 0.12
N ASP A 295 18.58 13.76 0.94
CA ASP A 295 18.24 14.45 2.17
C ASP A 295 17.53 15.79 1.86
N VAL A 296 16.50 16.07 2.64
CA VAL A 296 15.84 17.39 2.66
C VAL A 296 16.22 18.03 3.98
N GLN A 297 16.64 19.29 3.95
CA GLN A 297 16.94 20.07 5.15
C GLN A 297 15.67 20.18 6.00
N LEU A 298 15.57 19.34 7.02
CA LEU A 298 14.49 19.38 8.00
C LEU A 298 14.87 20.40 9.06
N SER A 299 13.97 21.34 9.36
CA SER A 299 14.18 22.29 10.45
C SER A 299 14.06 21.58 11.80
N GLY A 300 15.17 21.38 12.51
CA GLY A 300 15.20 20.88 13.90
C GLY A 300 16.41 19.99 14.23
N GLU A 301 16.80 19.98 15.51
CA GLU A 301 18.03 19.32 16.04
C GLU A 301 18.01 17.77 15.97
N ALA A 302 16.89 17.14 15.61
CA ALA A 302 16.75 15.67 15.49
C ALA A 302 16.85 15.16 14.03
N ALA A 303 17.30 16.00 13.10
CA ALA A 303 17.35 15.71 11.67
C ALA A 303 18.68 15.07 11.26
N GLY A 304 18.99 13.89 11.80
CA GLY A 304 19.96 13.00 11.16
C GLY A 304 19.50 12.65 9.75
N SER A 305 20.46 12.39 8.85
CA SER A 305 20.17 12.02 7.45
C SER A 305 19.30 10.77 7.37
N LEU A 306 18.65 10.54 6.22
CA LEU A 306 17.92 9.28 6.01
C LEU A 306 18.85 8.07 6.15
N ALA A 307 20.09 8.21 5.66
CA ALA A 307 21.12 7.18 5.79
C ALA A 307 21.42 6.86 7.27
N GLU A 308 21.68 7.87 8.11
CA GLU A 308 21.93 7.67 9.55
C GLU A 308 20.77 6.97 10.26
N ARG A 309 19.53 7.32 9.89
CA ARG A 309 18.32 6.67 10.44
C ARG A 309 18.27 5.21 10.00
N VAL A 310 18.46 4.93 8.72
CA VAL A 310 18.49 3.55 8.19
C VAL A 310 19.60 2.73 8.85
N GLU A 311 20.79 3.30 9.05
CA GLU A 311 21.90 2.65 9.74
C GLU A 311 21.54 2.27 11.17
N ALA A 312 20.88 3.16 11.92
CA ALA A 312 20.40 2.88 13.27
C ALA A 312 19.36 1.73 13.28
N GLU A 313 18.46 1.69 12.30
CA GLU A 313 17.50 0.59 12.18
C GLU A 313 18.23 -0.73 11.85
N LEU A 314 19.13 -0.74 10.85
CA LEU A 314 19.92 -1.92 10.47
C LEU A 314 20.73 -2.46 11.65
N TRP A 315 21.35 -1.57 12.43
CA TRP A 315 22.09 -1.94 13.62
C TRP A 315 21.19 -2.64 14.64
N SER A 316 20.05 -2.04 14.97
CA SER A 316 19.16 -2.56 16.01
C SER A 316 18.36 -3.80 15.59
N GLY A 317 17.96 -3.91 14.31
CA GLY A 317 17.09 -4.97 13.82
C GLY A 317 17.81 -6.17 13.19
N ILE A 318 19.04 -5.99 12.69
CA ILE A 318 19.81 -7.08 12.07
C ILE A 318 21.12 -7.31 12.82
N VAL A 319 21.99 -6.30 12.90
CA VAL A 319 23.39 -6.50 13.33
C VAL A 319 23.46 -6.93 14.79
N ALA A 320 22.86 -6.19 15.71
CA ALA A 320 22.91 -6.50 17.13
C ALA A 320 22.24 -7.85 17.46
N PRO A 321 21.03 -8.18 16.96
CA PRO A 321 20.42 -9.48 17.22
C PRO A 321 21.19 -10.68 16.64
N THR A 322 21.77 -10.54 15.44
CA THR A 322 22.40 -11.67 14.73
C THR A 322 23.87 -11.89 15.12
N LEU A 323 24.67 -10.84 15.23
CA LEU A 323 26.10 -10.95 15.51
C LEU A 323 26.43 -10.81 16.99
N LEU A 324 25.62 -10.06 17.74
CA LEU A 324 25.84 -9.80 19.16
C LEU A 324 24.84 -10.53 20.05
N GLY A 325 23.88 -11.29 19.53
CA GLY A 325 22.91 -12.03 20.35
C GLY A 325 23.56 -13.02 21.33
N SER A 326 24.78 -13.50 21.04
CA SER A 326 25.58 -14.35 21.95
C SER A 326 26.38 -13.57 23.01
N ILE A 327 26.50 -12.25 22.86
CA ILE A 327 27.32 -11.35 23.69
C ILE A 327 26.42 -10.34 24.46
N ALA A 328 25.24 -10.03 23.93
CA ALA A 328 24.26 -9.16 24.54
C ALA A 328 23.57 -9.90 25.70
N PRO A 329 23.45 -9.29 26.89
CA PRO A 329 22.56 -9.82 27.91
C PRO A 329 21.16 -9.89 27.30
N GLY A 330 20.55 -11.09 27.30
CA GLY A 330 19.19 -11.27 26.81
C GLY A 330 18.22 -10.30 27.47
N PRO A 331 17.06 -10.01 26.85
CA PRO A 331 16.09 -9.10 27.45
C PRO A 331 15.80 -9.62 28.86
N GLU A 332 16.13 -8.83 29.88
CA GLU A 332 15.86 -9.17 31.25
C GLU A 332 14.38 -9.52 31.34
N ARG A 333 14.09 -10.82 31.45
CA ARG A 333 12.82 -11.23 32.02
C ARG A 333 12.85 -10.59 33.39
N PHE A 334 12.07 -9.53 33.57
CA PHE A 334 11.74 -9.01 34.88
C PHE A 334 11.09 -10.17 35.64
N SER A 335 11.93 -10.95 36.31
CA SER A 335 11.53 -11.84 37.37
C SER A 335 11.02 -10.92 38.46
N THR A 336 9.70 -10.76 38.52
CA THR A 336 9.05 -10.24 39.71
C THR A 336 9.52 -11.11 40.90
N PRO A 337 10.09 -10.52 41.97
CA PRO A 337 10.51 -11.31 43.12
C PRO A 337 9.27 -11.73 43.87
N GLY A 338 8.88 -13.00 43.72
CA GLY A 338 7.77 -13.57 44.48
C GLY A 338 7.10 -14.75 43.80
N ASP A 339 7.83 -15.85 43.57
CA ASP A 339 7.19 -17.17 43.51
C ASP A 339 8.19 -18.25 43.98
N ASP A 340 8.47 -18.23 45.28
CA ASP A 340 9.00 -19.40 45.98
C ASP A 340 7.87 -20.42 46.14
N SER A 341 7.62 -21.21 45.10
CA SER A 341 6.83 -22.43 45.21
C SER A 341 7.68 -23.64 44.81
N ARG A 342 8.30 -24.20 45.85
CA ARG A 342 8.96 -25.51 45.88
C ARG A 342 8.24 -26.56 45.02
N ALA A 343 8.95 -27.10 44.04
CA ALA A 343 8.63 -28.41 43.50
C ALA A 343 8.89 -29.50 44.56
N PRO A 344 7.97 -30.44 44.82
CA PRO A 344 8.32 -31.66 45.54
C PRO A 344 8.83 -32.71 44.54
N ARG A 345 9.98 -33.28 44.89
CA ARG A 345 10.60 -34.43 44.24
C ARG A 345 9.69 -35.65 44.31
N SER A 346 9.63 -36.41 43.21
CA SER A 346 9.04 -37.74 43.20
C SER A 346 9.88 -38.70 44.03
N LEU A 347 9.21 -39.53 44.82
CA LEU A 347 9.73 -40.78 45.35
C LEU A 347 8.55 -41.75 45.36
N ALA A 348 8.56 -42.67 44.41
CA ALA A 348 7.89 -43.95 44.55
C ALA A 348 8.53 -44.68 45.73
N ASP A 349 7.74 -45.31 46.60
CA ASP A 349 7.40 -46.73 46.43
C ASP A 349 6.84 -47.31 47.75
N SER A 350 5.82 -48.15 47.58
CA SER A 350 5.54 -49.35 48.38
C SER A 350 4.92 -49.26 49.80
N ARG A 351 3.85 -50.08 49.91
CA ARG A 351 3.38 -50.88 51.06
C ARG A 351 2.26 -50.34 51.95
N ASP A 352 1.08 -50.86 51.60
CA ASP A 352 0.38 -51.92 52.34
C ASP A 352 -0.39 -51.57 53.64
N SER A 353 -1.57 -52.18 53.67
CA SER A 353 -2.37 -52.58 54.84
C SER A 353 -3.31 -51.58 55.52
N ARG A 354 -4.60 -51.94 55.37
CA ARG A 354 -5.67 -52.04 56.38
C ARG A 354 -6.66 -50.88 56.55
N ASP A 355 -7.85 -51.15 56.02
CA ASP A 355 -9.03 -51.54 56.81
C ASP A 355 -9.59 -50.47 57.76
N SER A 356 -10.70 -49.83 57.38
CA SER A 356 -11.95 -49.89 58.14
C SER A 356 -13.06 -49.01 57.57
N ARG A 357 -14.20 -49.66 57.31
CA ARG A 357 -15.56 -49.31 57.72
C ARG A 357 -16.25 -48.05 57.17
N ASP A 358 -17.23 -48.34 56.31
CA ASP A 358 -18.67 -48.35 56.63
C ASP A 358 -19.49 -47.05 56.47
N SER A 359 -20.70 -47.31 55.94
CA SER A 359 -21.97 -46.55 56.01
C SER A 359 -22.20 -45.28 55.18
N ARG A 360 -23.16 -45.40 54.24
CA ARG A 360 -24.41 -44.62 54.00
C ARG A 360 -24.25 -43.09 53.81
N ASP A 361 -24.82 -42.44 52.80
CA ASP A 361 -26.15 -42.56 52.15
C ASP A 361 -26.07 -42.37 50.62
#